data_AF-A0A6P6K331-F1
#
_entry.id   AF-A0A6P6K331-F1
#
_cell.length_a   1.000
_cell.length_b   1.000
_cell.length_c   1.000
_cell.angle_alpha   90.00
_cell.angle_beta   90.00
_cell.angle_gamma   90.00
#
_symmetry.space_group_name_H-M   'P 1'
#
loop_
_entity.id
_entity.type
_entity.pdbx_description
1 polymer ?
#
loop_
_entity_poly.entity_id
_entity_poly.type
_entity_poly.pdbx_seq_one_letter_code
_entity_poly.pdbx_strand_id
1 'polypeptide(L)'
;MQQHSLEELKTELSLHEDCVHQWVSDVQQWAEESERHGSGDMRRLQEEIEGLTVSIKRRTQRLYSQTDSIKRRHSLRLRRTEEKKKLAAAVEEYNSIADPSQKLGSVEDFFTAETVAWPWQIPSSTESAPFLTKRKVFDKVMAVRRLQEERGLICKEMKQHWTVMRQKISKFEALINDISSKSLFPTLSDTACKGLLCIV
;
A
#
# COMPACT_ATOMS: atom_id res chain seq x y z
N MET A 1 -1.68 11.10 11.58
CA MET A 1 -2.01 11.55 10.20
C MET A 1 -3.21 10.80 9.61
N GLN A 2 -3.18 9.48 9.40
CA GLN A 2 -4.33 8.79 8.76
C GLN A 2 -5.61 8.77 9.62
N GLN A 3 -5.52 8.56 10.94
CA GLN A 3 -6.69 8.63 11.83
C GLN A 3 -7.32 10.03 11.82
N HIS A 4 -6.49 11.07 11.96
CA HIS A 4 -6.93 12.47 11.86
C HIS A 4 -7.61 12.75 10.51
N SER A 5 -7.02 12.26 9.42
CA SER A 5 -7.58 12.41 8.07
C SER A 5 -8.92 11.68 7.87
N LEU A 6 -9.16 10.56 8.56
CA LEU A 6 -10.45 9.88 8.54
C LEU A 6 -11.50 10.68 9.32
N GLU A 7 -11.14 11.20 10.50
CA GLU A 7 -12.05 12.03 11.31
C GLU A 7 -12.40 13.34 10.59
N GLU A 8 -11.44 13.99 9.95
CA GLU A 8 -11.70 15.14 9.07
C GLU A 8 -12.72 14.79 7.97
N LEU A 9 -12.53 13.66 7.28
CA LEU A 9 -13.43 13.23 6.20
C LEU A 9 -14.84 12.89 6.74
N LYS A 10 -14.94 12.28 7.92
CA LYS A 10 -16.21 12.03 8.60
C LYS A 10 -16.93 13.34 8.91
N THR A 11 -16.21 14.34 9.41
CA THR A 11 -16.78 15.67 9.70
C THR A 11 -17.20 16.42 8.44
N GLU A 12 -16.39 16.38 7.37
CA GLU A 12 -16.69 17.00 6.06
C GLU A 12 -17.99 16.43 5.47
N LEU A 13 -18.18 15.13 5.59
CA LEU A 13 -19.33 14.42 5.04
C LEU A 13 -20.49 14.25 6.05
N SER A 14 -20.36 14.82 7.26
CA SER A 14 -21.33 14.67 8.36
C SER A 14 -21.72 13.21 8.65
N LEU A 15 -20.75 12.30 8.55
CA LEU A 15 -20.97 10.85 8.66
C LEU A 15 -20.98 10.40 10.11
N HIS A 16 -21.98 9.60 10.45
CA HIS A 16 -22.05 8.87 11.71
C HIS A 16 -21.37 7.51 11.56
N GLU A 17 -20.96 6.89 12.66
CA GLU A 17 -20.18 5.63 12.62
C GLU A 17 -20.94 4.50 11.92
N ASP A 18 -22.27 4.42 12.12
CA ASP A 18 -23.14 3.44 11.45
C ASP A 18 -23.14 3.62 9.93
N CYS A 19 -23.13 4.87 9.44
CA CYS A 19 -23.03 5.16 8.01
C CYS A 19 -21.68 4.72 7.44
N VAL A 20 -20.60 4.90 8.19
CA VAL A 20 -19.25 4.46 7.79
C VAL A 20 -19.19 2.93 7.70
N HIS A 21 -19.77 2.22 8.67
CA HIS A 21 -19.85 0.76 8.64
C HIS A 21 -20.65 0.26 7.42
N GLN A 22 -21.81 0.86 7.16
CA GLN A 22 -22.62 0.52 6.00
C GLN A 22 -21.86 0.75 4.69
N TRP A 23 -21.23 1.92 4.53
CA TRP A 23 -20.48 2.24 3.31
C TRP A 23 -19.28 1.30 3.09
N VAL A 24 -18.65 0.85 4.17
CA VAL A 24 -17.59 -0.16 4.07
C VAL A 24 -18.15 -1.48 3.56
N SER A 25 -19.30 -1.93 4.08
CA SER A 25 -19.96 -3.14 3.61
C SER A 25 -20.43 -3.04 2.16
N ASP A 26 -21.00 -1.91 1.76
CA ASP A 26 -21.45 -1.67 0.38
C ASP A 26 -20.30 -1.81 -0.62
N VAL A 27 -19.13 -1.21 -0.32
CA VAL A 27 -17.94 -1.30 -1.19
C VAL A 27 -17.39 -2.72 -1.24
N GLN A 28 -17.44 -3.47 -0.13
CA GLN A 28 -17.01 -4.87 -0.09
C GLN A 28 -17.92 -5.78 -0.94
N GLN A 29 -19.23 -5.65 -0.78
CA GLN A 29 -20.21 -6.41 -1.57
C GLN A 29 -20.07 -6.10 -3.07
N TRP A 30 -19.94 -4.83 -3.42
CA TRP A 30 -19.68 -4.42 -4.80
C TRP A 30 -18.42 -5.10 -5.38
N ALA A 31 -17.32 -5.17 -4.61
CA ALA A 31 -16.09 -5.79 -5.08
C ALA A 31 -16.30 -7.29 -5.36
N GLU A 32 -17.03 -8.00 -4.49
CA GLU A 32 -17.35 -9.42 -4.65
C GLU A 32 -18.28 -9.70 -5.85
N GLU A 33 -19.21 -8.79 -6.14
CA GLU A 33 -20.15 -8.89 -7.26
C GLU A 33 -19.49 -8.54 -8.59
N SER A 34 -18.64 -7.50 -8.62
CA SER A 34 -17.92 -7.07 -9.81
C SER A 34 -16.96 -8.13 -10.34
N GLU A 35 -16.39 -8.98 -9.49
CA GLU A 35 -15.54 -10.09 -9.93
C GLU A 35 -16.31 -11.17 -10.71
N ARG A 36 -17.64 -11.24 -10.54
CA ARG A 36 -18.50 -12.28 -11.13
C ARG A 36 -19.08 -11.89 -12.48
N HIS A 37 -19.02 -10.63 -12.90
CA HIS A 37 -19.77 -10.14 -14.06
C HIS A 37 -18.84 -9.48 -15.10
N GLY A 38 -18.76 -10.09 -16.28
CA GLY A 38 -18.06 -9.52 -17.44
C GLY A 38 -17.87 -10.55 -18.56
N SER A 39 -18.20 -10.16 -19.80
CA SER A 39 -17.74 -10.91 -20.98
C SER A 39 -16.22 -10.86 -21.03
N GLY A 40 -15.56 -11.98 -21.36
CA GLY A 40 -14.10 -12.13 -21.26
C GLY A 40 -13.31 -11.02 -21.96
N ASP A 41 -13.76 -10.56 -23.13
CA ASP A 41 -13.03 -9.55 -23.91
C ASP A 41 -13.28 -8.11 -23.41
N MET A 42 -14.51 -7.78 -23.00
CA MET A 42 -14.79 -6.47 -22.40
C MET A 42 -14.05 -6.28 -21.07
N ARG A 43 -14.02 -7.32 -20.23
CA ARG A 43 -13.29 -7.29 -18.96
C ARG A 43 -11.78 -7.15 -19.17
N ARG A 44 -11.22 -7.84 -20.18
CA ARG A 44 -9.80 -7.70 -20.55
C ARG A 44 -9.45 -6.26 -20.92
N LEU A 45 -10.29 -5.61 -21.73
CA LEU A 45 -10.08 -4.21 -22.11
C LEU A 45 -10.17 -3.27 -20.90
N GLN A 46 -11.13 -3.49 -20.00
CA GLN A 46 -11.24 -2.73 -18.75
C GLN A 46 -9.97 -2.88 -17.89
N GLU A 47 -9.51 -4.11 -17.66
CA GLU A 47 -8.29 -4.41 -16.90
C GLU A 47 -7.03 -3.80 -17.55
N GLU A 48 -6.94 -3.84 -18.89
CA GLU A 48 -5.84 -3.24 -19.65
C GLU A 48 -5.83 -1.71 -19.50
N ILE A 49 -6.98 -1.05 -19.65
CA ILE A 49 -7.14 0.40 -19.50
C ILE A 49 -6.77 0.86 -18.08
N GLU A 50 -7.25 0.15 -17.06
CA GLU A 50 -6.92 0.41 -15.66
C GLU A 50 -5.41 0.26 -15.42
N GLY A 51 -4.84 -0.87 -15.85
CA GLY A 51 -3.44 -1.20 -15.67
C GLY A 51 -2.50 -0.21 -16.35
N LEU A 52 -2.79 0.18 -17.60
CA LEU A 52 -2.02 1.17 -18.35
C LEU A 52 -2.08 2.54 -17.68
N THR A 53 -3.25 2.97 -17.23
CA THR A 53 -3.44 4.26 -16.55
C THR A 53 -2.59 4.33 -15.28
N VAL A 54 -2.63 3.28 -14.44
CA VAL A 54 -1.82 3.19 -13.22
C VAL A 54 -0.32 3.16 -13.53
N SER A 55 0.10 2.40 -14.54
CA SER A 55 1.51 2.35 -14.97
C SER A 55 2.03 3.73 -15.40
N ILE A 56 1.25 4.45 -16.21
CA ILE A 56 1.59 5.78 -16.71
C ILE A 56 1.66 6.80 -15.56
N LYS A 57 0.71 6.79 -14.61
CA LYS A 57 0.74 7.66 -13.42
C LYS A 57 2.00 7.41 -12.59
N ARG A 58 2.29 6.14 -12.27
CA ARG A 58 3.49 5.75 -11.51
C ARG A 58 4.78 6.15 -12.22
N ARG A 59 4.84 5.98 -13.54
CA ARG A 59 6.01 6.36 -14.35
C ARG A 59 6.19 7.88 -14.45
N THR A 60 5.10 8.63 -14.53
CA THR A 60 5.11 10.09 -14.45
C THR A 60 5.65 10.57 -13.11
N GLN A 61 5.23 9.98 -12.00
CA GLN A 61 5.79 10.29 -10.68
C GLN A 61 7.31 9.99 -10.62
N ARG A 62 7.75 8.84 -11.14
CA ARG A 62 9.18 8.48 -11.19
C ARG A 62 10.02 9.43 -12.04
N LEU A 63 9.48 9.91 -13.16
CA LEU A 63 10.16 10.87 -14.06
C LEU A 63 10.60 12.16 -13.34
N TYR A 64 9.88 12.55 -12.29
CA TYR A 64 10.17 13.75 -11.50
C TYR A 64 10.90 13.47 -10.19
N SER A 65 11.31 12.22 -9.94
CA SER A 65 12.18 11.90 -8.79
C SER A 65 13.60 12.43 -9.02
N GLN A 66 14.19 13.03 -7.98
CA GLN A 66 15.44 13.82 -8.08
C GLN A 66 16.70 12.99 -8.40
N THR A 67 16.61 11.66 -8.40
CA THR A 67 17.78 10.77 -8.39
C THR A 67 18.12 10.16 -9.75
N ASP A 68 17.33 10.41 -10.80
CA ASP A 68 17.49 9.72 -12.08
C ASP A 68 18.41 10.44 -13.08
N SER A 69 19.25 9.66 -13.76
CA SER A 69 20.11 10.13 -14.85
C SER A 69 19.30 10.59 -16.07
N ILE A 70 19.89 11.47 -16.90
CA ILE A 70 19.25 11.97 -18.14
C ILE A 70 18.85 10.82 -19.08
N LYS A 71 19.71 9.80 -19.21
CA LYS A 71 19.43 8.60 -20.03
C LYS A 71 18.21 7.84 -19.51
N ARG A 72 18.11 7.65 -18.20
CA ARG A 72 16.96 6.98 -17.56
C ARG A 72 15.68 7.79 -17.76
N ARG A 73 15.72 9.11 -17.56
CA ARG A 73 14.58 10.00 -17.82
C ARG A 73 14.12 9.94 -19.27
N HIS A 74 15.03 9.91 -20.24
CA HIS A 74 14.67 9.77 -21.65
C HIS A 74 13.97 8.43 -21.93
N SER A 75 14.53 7.31 -21.46
CA SER A 75 13.91 5.98 -21.58
C SER A 75 12.52 5.93 -20.96
N LEU A 76 12.34 6.53 -19.77
CA LEU A 76 11.03 6.64 -19.13
C LEU A 76 10.03 7.45 -19.97
N ARG A 77 10.46 8.54 -20.63
CA ARG A 77 9.59 9.31 -21.54
C ARG A 77 9.14 8.50 -22.75
N LEU A 78 10.06 7.78 -23.39
CA LEU A 78 9.75 6.92 -24.55
C LEU A 78 8.76 5.82 -24.17
N ARG A 79 9.01 5.14 -23.04
CA ARG A 79 8.09 4.11 -22.56
C ARG A 79 6.72 4.69 -22.18
N ARG A 80 6.68 5.89 -21.60
CA ARG A 80 5.44 6.59 -21.29
C ARG A 80 4.65 6.94 -22.57
N THR A 81 5.31 7.41 -23.62
CA THR A 81 4.64 7.71 -24.89
C THR A 81 4.07 6.46 -25.53
N GLU A 82 4.77 5.33 -25.45
CA GLU A 82 4.29 4.04 -25.94
C GLU A 82 3.10 3.54 -25.14
N GLU A 83 3.18 3.56 -23.80
CA GLU A 83 2.06 3.17 -22.92
C GLU A 83 0.83 4.08 -23.16
N LYS A 84 1.02 5.39 -23.40
CA LYS A 84 -0.08 6.31 -23.76
C LYS A 84 -0.74 5.95 -25.10
N LYS A 85 0.04 5.56 -26.12
CA LYS A 85 -0.50 5.12 -27.41
C LYS A 85 -1.33 3.84 -27.26
N LYS A 86 -0.82 2.86 -26.49
CA LYS A 86 -1.55 1.63 -26.19
C LYS A 86 -2.85 1.90 -25.45
N LEU A 87 -2.82 2.81 -24.47
CA LEU A 87 -4.01 3.21 -23.74
C LEU A 87 -5.05 3.86 -24.66
N ALA A 88 -4.63 4.73 -25.59
CA ALA A 88 -5.52 5.32 -26.57
C ALA A 88 -6.19 4.25 -27.45
N ALA A 89 -5.41 3.28 -27.95
CA ALA A 89 -5.96 2.18 -28.76
C ALA A 89 -6.95 1.31 -27.97
N ALA A 90 -6.63 0.95 -26.72
CA ALA A 90 -7.52 0.17 -25.86
C ALA A 90 -8.83 0.92 -25.54
N VAL A 91 -8.76 2.25 -25.33
CA VAL A 91 -9.93 3.11 -25.10
C VAL A 91 -10.80 3.19 -26.35
N GLU A 92 -10.22 3.32 -27.54
CA GLU A 92 -10.96 3.29 -28.80
C GLU A 92 -11.66 1.95 -29.02
N GLU A 93 -10.96 0.85 -28.76
CA GLU A 93 -11.51 -0.50 -28.85
C GLU A 93 -12.67 -0.69 -27.86
N TYR A 94 -12.48 -0.30 -26.60
CA TYR A 94 -13.54 -0.31 -25.59
C TYR A 94 -14.75 0.54 -26.01
N ASN A 95 -14.52 1.77 -26.49
CA ASN A 95 -15.58 2.67 -26.94
C ASN A 95 -16.33 2.18 -28.19
N SER A 96 -15.75 1.24 -28.94
CA SER A 96 -16.41 0.62 -30.10
C SER A 96 -17.47 -0.42 -29.69
N ILE A 97 -17.28 -1.08 -28.55
CA ILE A 97 -18.17 -2.12 -28.01
C ILE A 97 -19.06 -1.63 -26.85
N ALA A 98 -18.69 -0.53 -26.20
CA ALA A 98 -19.40 0.00 -25.04
C ALA A 98 -20.66 0.77 -25.42
N ASP A 99 -21.66 0.71 -24.53
CA ASP A 99 -22.86 1.53 -24.64
C ASP A 99 -22.51 3.02 -24.63
N PRO A 100 -23.28 3.88 -25.34
CA PRO A 100 -23.01 5.32 -25.42
C PRO A 100 -22.87 6.02 -24.06
N SER A 101 -23.58 5.54 -23.03
CA SER A 101 -23.51 6.05 -21.65
C SER A 101 -22.25 5.66 -20.90
N GLN A 102 -21.52 4.64 -21.36
CA GLN A 102 -20.31 4.11 -20.72
C GLN A 102 -19.02 4.43 -21.49
N LYS A 103 -19.13 5.18 -22.60
CA LYS A 103 -17.96 5.58 -23.37
C LYS A 103 -17.04 6.48 -22.56
N LEU A 104 -15.75 6.21 -22.69
CA LEU A 104 -14.69 6.95 -22.05
C LEU A 104 -14.38 8.24 -22.83
N GLY A 105 -14.04 9.29 -22.08
CA GLY A 105 -13.59 10.57 -22.60
C GLY A 105 -12.14 10.57 -23.08
N SER A 106 -11.50 11.74 -23.05
CA SER A 106 -10.10 11.88 -23.49
C SER A 106 -9.14 11.17 -22.55
N VAL A 107 -8.13 10.51 -23.11
CA VAL A 107 -7.08 9.83 -22.35
C VAL A 107 -6.32 10.77 -21.40
N GLU A 108 -6.23 12.06 -21.74
CA GLU A 108 -5.56 13.04 -20.87
C GLU A 108 -6.35 13.33 -19.58
N ASP A 109 -7.67 13.19 -19.61
CA ASP A 109 -8.54 13.43 -18.46
C ASP A 109 -8.29 12.40 -17.34
N PHE A 110 -7.84 11.19 -17.69
CA PHE A 110 -7.51 10.15 -16.70
C PHE A 110 -6.33 10.56 -15.81
N PHE A 111 -5.47 11.47 -16.28
CA PHE A 111 -4.27 11.88 -15.57
C PHE A 111 -4.45 13.15 -14.73
N THR A 112 -5.50 13.92 -14.94
CA THR A 112 -5.79 15.14 -14.17
C THR A 112 -6.51 14.84 -12.85
N ALA A 113 -7.35 13.81 -12.82
CA ALA A 113 -8.05 13.39 -11.62
C ALA A 113 -7.13 12.64 -10.64
N GLU A 114 -7.23 12.97 -9.35
CA GLU A 114 -6.56 12.26 -8.26
C GLU A 114 -7.02 10.79 -8.22
N THR A 115 -8.33 10.55 -8.36
CA THR A 115 -8.95 9.23 -8.50
C THR A 115 -9.78 9.18 -9.78
N VAL A 116 -9.46 8.24 -10.68
CA VAL A 116 -10.26 8.03 -11.89
C VAL A 116 -11.44 7.15 -11.53
N ALA A 117 -12.64 7.62 -11.86
CA ALA A 117 -13.87 6.88 -11.70
C ALA A 117 -14.21 6.19 -13.02
N TRP A 118 -13.98 4.88 -13.11
CA TRP A 118 -14.29 4.14 -14.32
C TRP A 118 -15.80 3.88 -14.42
N PRO A 119 -16.43 4.01 -15.60
CA PRO A 119 -17.88 3.80 -15.77
C PRO A 119 -18.36 2.42 -15.30
N TRP A 120 -17.55 1.38 -15.49
CA TRP A 120 -17.84 0.01 -15.03
C TRP A 120 -17.61 -0.21 -13.53
N GLN A 121 -17.00 0.75 -12.83
CA GLN A 121 -16.84 0.72 -11.37
C GLN A 121 -17.95 1.47 -10.63
N ILE A 122 -18.84 2.18 -11.35
CA ILE A 122 -19.94 2.93 -10.75
C ILE A 122 -21.19 2.04 -10.81
N PRO A 123 -21.74 1.60 -9.67
CA PRO A 123 -23.00 0.88 -9.66
C PRO A 123 -24.10 1.75 -10.28
N SER A 124 -25.00 1.12 -11.03
CA SER A 124 -26.11 1.79 -11.72
C SER A 124 -27.17 2.38 -10.78
N SER A 125 -26.97 2.25 -9.46
CA SER A 125 -27.96 2.55 -8.43
C SER A 125 -28.07 4.04 -8.13
N THR A 126 -29.31 4.48 -7.96
CA THR A 126 -29.67 5.78 -7.38
C THR A 126 -29.47 5.72 -5.86
N GLU A 127 -28.21 5.67 -5.41
CA GLU A 127 -27.89 5.64 -3.99
C GLU A 127 -27.84 7.04 -3.37
N SER A 128 -28.08 7.10 -2.06
CA SER A 128 -28.07 8.34 -1.25
C SER A 128 -26.73 9.08 -1.27
N ALA A 129 -25.63 8.42 -1.65
CA ALA A 129 -24.31 9.03 -1.79
C ALA A 129 -23.58 8.42 -3.00
N PRO A 130 -22.80 9.20 -3.77
CA PRO A 130 -22.01 8.67 -4.89
C PRO A 130 -21.07 7.56 -4.44
N PHE A 131 -20.99 6.46 -5.21
CA PHE A 131 -20.11 5.32 -4.90
C PHE A 131 -18.65 5.72 -4.65
N LEU A 132 -18.14 6.70 -5.40
CA LEU A 132 -16.77 7.23 -5.24
C LEU A 132 -16.55 7.83 -3.84
N THR A 133 -17.58 8.45 -3.27
CA THR A 133 -17.53 8.99 -1.91
C THR A 133 -17.46 7.86 -0.90
N LYS A 134 -18.26 6.80 -1.08
CA LYS A 134 -18.21 5.59 -0.25
C LYS A 134 -16.83 4.93 -0.32
N ARG A 135 -16.28 4.79 -1.53
CA ARG A 135 -14.93 4.24 -1.76
C ARG A 135 -13.84 5.08 -1.12
N LYS A 136 -13.91 6.42 -1.20
CA LYS A 136 -12.96 7.32 -0.52
C LYS A 136 -12.95 7.09 0.99
N VAL A 137 -14.13 6.92 1.60
CA VAL A 137 -14.26 6.58 3.03
C VAL A 137 -13.71 5.18 3.31
N PHE A 138 -14.06 4.19 2.50
CA PHE A 138 -13.55 2.82 2.59
C PHE A 138 -12.02 2.79 2.58
N ASP A 139 -11.38 3.44 1.61
CA ASP A 139 -9.92 3.50 1.47
C ASP A 139 -9.26 4.08 2.73
N LYS A 140 -9.85 5.13 3.32
CA LYS A 140 -9.36 5.73 4.57
C LYS A 140 -9.55 4.82 5.77
N VAL A 141 -10.70 4.15 5.89
CA VAL A 141 -10.93 3.16 6.96
C VAL A 141 -9.93 2.01 6.85
N MET A 142 -9.70 1.49 5.65
CA MET A 142 -8.72 0.42 5.42
C MET A 142 -7.30 0.88 5.75
N ALA A 143 -6.91 2.10 5.37
CA ALA A 143 -5.61 2.67 5.73
C ALA A 143 -5.43 2.79 7.26
N VAL A 144 -6.47 3.19 7.99
CA VAL A 144 -6.44 3.25 9.46
C VAL A 144 -6.30 1.85 10.07
N ARG A 145 -7.09 0.87 9.61
CA ARG A 145 -7.01 -0.52 10.07
C ARG A 145 -5.60 -1.08 9.84
N ARG A 146 -5.06 -0.87 8.64
CA ARG A 146 -3.70 -1.32 8.29
C ARG A 146 -2.64 -0.75 9.21
N LEU A 147 -2.72 0.55 9.54
CA LEU A 147 -1.78 1.15 10.48
C LEU A 147 -1.91 0.60 11.90
N GLN A 148 -3.12 0.27 12.35
CA GLN A 148 -3.32 -0.35 13.65
C GLN A 148 -2.70 -1.74 13.71
N GLU A 149 -2.84 -2.54 12.65
CA GLU A 149 -2.16 -3.82 12.49
C GLU A 149 -0.64 -3.67 12.53
N GLU A 150 -0.09 -2.76 11.72
CA GLU A 150 1.36 -2.51 11.64
C GLU A 150 1.93 -2.09 12.99
N ARG A 151 1.25 -1.21 13.74
CA ARG A 151 1.64 -0.85 15.11
C ARG A 151 1.70 -2.09 16.01
N GLY A 152 0.71 -2.96 15.91
CA GLY A 152 0.67 -4.21 16.67
C GLY A 152 1.83 -5.15 16.33
N LEU A 153 2.15 -5.28 15.04
CA LEU A 153 3.28 -6.08 14.56
C LEU A 153 4.61 -5.53 15.06
N ILE A 154 4.83 -4.22 14.94
CA ILE A 154 6.06 -3.56 15.42
C ILE A 154 6.25 -3.78 16.92
N CYS A 155 5.20 -3.64 17.74
CA CYS A 155 5.29 -3.91 19.17
C CYS A 155 5.69 -5.37 19.46
N LYS A 156 5.17 -6.34 18.70
CA LYS A 156 5.52 -7.75 18.85
C LYS A 156 6.98 -8.00 18.49
N GLU A 157 7.43 -7.48 17.34
CA GLU A 157 8.81 -7.60 16.88
C GLU A 157 9.79 -6.95 17.87
N MET A 158 9.45 -5.75 18.38
CA MET A 158 10.28 -5.06 19.36
C MET A 158 10.38 -5.83 20.68
N LYS A 159 9.27 -6.42 21.15
CA LYS A 159 9.26 -7.28 22.35
C LYS A 159 10.10 -8.53 22.14
N GLN A 160 10.02 -9.14 20.96
CA GLN A 160 10.84 -10.30 20.62
C GLN A 160 12.33 -9.92 20.58
N HIS A 161 12.68 -8.83 19.90
CA HIS A 161 14.03 -8.32 19.83
C HIS A 161 14.61 -8.05 21.22
N TRP A 162 13.85 -7.34 22.07
CA TRP A 162 14.21 -7.09 23.46
C TRP A 162 14.46 -8.39 24.24
N THR A 163 13.60 -9.39 24.06
CA THR A 163 13.74 -10.70 24.74
C THR A 163 15.02 -11.40 24.31
N VAL A 164 15.34 -11.41 23.02
CA VAL A 164 16.59 -11.96 22.48
C VAL A 164 17.80 -11.23 23.05
N MET A 165 17.76 -9.90 23.11
CA MET A 165 18.84 -9.11 23.69
C MET A 165 19.04 -9.41 25.18
N ARG A 166 17.97 -9.52 25.96
CA ARG A 166 18.06 -9.93 27.37
C ARG A 166 18.67 -11.32 27.54
N GLN A 167 18.27 -12.29 26.71
CA GLN A 167 18.87 -13.62 26.73
C GLN A 167 20.37 -13.59 26.42
N LYS A 168 20.80 -12.74 25.48
CA LYS A 168 22.23 -12.55 25.18
C LYS A 168 22.97 -11.95 26.37
N ILE A 169 22.41 -10.91 27.00
CA ILE A 169 22.98 -10.30 28.21
C ILE A 169 23.14 -11.35 29.32
N SER A 170 22.10 -12.13 29.63
CA SER A 170 22.20 -13.17 30.67
C SER A 170 23.24 -14.24 30.35
N LYS A 171 23.48 -14.57 29.07
CA LYS A 171 24.57 -15.46 28.67
C LYS A 171 25.93 -14.83 28.88
N PHE A 172 26.09 -13.55 28.56
CA PHE A 172 27.32 -12.81 28.84
C PHE A 172 27.58 -12.70 30.35
N GLU A 173 26.57 -12.42 31.16
CA GLU A 173 26.68 -12.40 32.63
C GLU A 173 27.11 -13.75 33.19
N ALA A 174 26.54 -14.86 32.68
CA ALA A 174 26.97 -16.21 33.06
C ALA A 174 28.45 -16.46 32.71
N LEU A 175 28.88 -16.09 31.49
CA LEU A 175 30.27 -16.20 31.06
C LEU A 175 31.22 -15.36 31.94
N ILE A 176 30.84 -14.13 32.28
CA ILE A 176 31.61 -13.25 33.17
C ILE A 176 31.77 -13.90 34.56
N ASN A 177 30.69 -14.46 35.10
CA ASN A 177 30.72 -15.14 36.40
C ASN A 177 31.59 -16.39 36.37
N ASP A 178 31.54 -17.16 35.30
CA ASP A 178 32.36 -18.36 35.13
C ASP A 178 33.86 -18.02 35.00
N ILE A 179 34.21 -16.95 34.27
CA ILE A 179 35.59 -16.45 34.18
C ILE A 179 36.07 -15.93 35.54
N SER A 180 35.22 -15.19 36.25
CA SER A 180 35.54 -14.61 37.56
C SER A 180 35.72 -15.67 38.66
N SER A 181 34.92 -16.73 38.62
CA SER A 181 35.00 -17.85 39.57
C SER A 181 36.05 -18.89 39.19
N LYS A 182 36.74 -18.71 38.06
CA LYS A 182 37.64 -19.70 37.44
C LYS A 182 36.99 -21.07 37.19
N SER A 183 35.66 -21.13 37.13
CA SER A 183 34.92 -22.39 36.94
C SER A 183 35.24 -23.04 35.59
N LEU A 184 35.33 -22.23 34.52
CA LEU A 184 35.64 -22.67 33.17
C LEU A 184 37.14 -22.93 32.94
N PHE A 185 38.00 -22.26 33.72
CA PHE A 185 39.45 -22.31 33.52
C PHE A 185 40.22 -22.33 34.86
N PRO A 186 40.21 -23.46 35.59
CA PRO A 186 40.81 -23.56 36.92
C PRO A 186 42.32 -23.31 36.95
N THR A 187 42.99 -23.53 35.82
CA THR A 187 44.45 -23.42 35.65
C THR A 187 44.92 -22.03 35.23
N LEU A 188 44.02 -21.09 34.93
CA LEU A 188 44.40 -19.73 34.54
C LEU A 188 44.91 -18.93 35.74
N SER A 189 45.96 -18.14 35.51
CA SER A 189 46.43 -17.14 36.47
C SER A 189 45.42 -16.00 36.63
N ASP A 190 45.43 -15.33 37.78
CA ASP A 190 44.53 -14.19 38.04
C ASP A 190 44.70 -13.06 37.02
N THR A 191 45.92 -12.85 36.52
CA THR A 191 46.22 -11.86 35.48
C THR A 191 45.58 -12.24 34.14
N ALA A 192 45.57 -13.53 33.79
CA ALA A 192 44.91 -13.99 32.57
C ALA A 192 43.39 -13.92 32.66
N CYS A 193 42.79 -14.25 33.82
CA CYS A 193 41.35 -14.06 34.06
C CYS A 193 40.95 -12.58 33.97
N LYS A 194 41.73 -11.67 34.56
CA LYS A 194 41.50 -10.21 34.44
C LYS A 194 41.63 -9.73 33.00
N GLY A 195 42.57 -10.27 32.24
CA GLY A 195 42.72 -9.96 30.81
C GLY A 195 41.51 -10.37 29.97
N LEU A 196 40.92 -11.55 30.23
CA LEU A 196 39.71 -12.02 29.55
C LEU A 196 38.48 -11.17 29.89
N LEU A 197 38.34 -10.74 31.15
CA LEU A 197 37.26 -9.83 31.56
C LEU A 197 37.32 -8.46 30.89
N CYS A 198 38.47 -8.04 30.36
CA CYS A 198 38.59 -6.79 29.60
C CYS A 198 38.07 -6.89 28.15
N ILE A 199 37.79 -8.10 27.66
CA ILE A 199 37.37 -8.36 26.26
C ILE A 199 35.86 -8.56 26.16
N VAL A 200 35.22 -8.96 27.26
CA VAL A 200 33.77 -9.21 27.38
C VAL A 200 33.08 -7.94 27.85
#